data_AF-A0A2S6R8G8-F1
#
_entry.id   AF-A0A2S6R8G8-F1
#
_cell.length_a   1.000
_cell.length_b   1.000
_cell.length_c   1.000
_cell.angle_alpha   90.00
_cell.angle_beta   90.00
_cell.angle_gamma   90.00
#
_symmetry.space_group_name_H-M   'P 1'
#
loop_
_entity.id
_entity.type
_entity.pdbx_description
1 polymer ?
#
loop_
_entity_poly.entity_id
_entity_poly.type
_entity_poly.pdbx_seq_one_letter_code
_entity_poly.pdbx_strand_id
1 'polypeptide(L)'
;MENPNVFEVQTLKDGRWMIEQRCRNEEEAVAEAWDLFDSRHFQSVKVVREAFDQAAKLYRETTVFSLPNGNGDAAGPMVNEPIKSASAPKKMVKSKAAKPRKRSLLDFFRE
;
A
#
# COMPACT_ATOMS: atom_id res chain seq x y z
N MET A 1 2.58 -1.83 -28.82
CA MET A 1 1.37 -1.85 -27.98
C MET A 1 1.70 -1.02 -26.76
N GLU A 2 1.27 0.24 -26.73
CA GLU A 2 1.43 1.09 -25.55
C GLU A 2 0.50 0.53 -24.47
N ASN A 3 1.06 0.07 -23.35
CA ASN A 3 0.25 -0.23 -22.19
C ASN A 3 -0.10 1.11 -21.54
N PRO A 4 -1.38 1.53 -21.55
CA PRO A 4 -1.74 2.82 -20.99
C PRO A 4 -1.38 2.84 -19.51
N ASN A 5 -0.79 3.94 -19.05
CA ASN A 5 -0.59 4.16 -17.61
C ASN A 5 -1.96 4.12 -16.93
N VAL A 6 -2.04 3.44 -15.80
CA VAL A 6 -3.24 3.44 -14.95
C VAL A 6 -2.91 4.19 -13.67
N PHE A 7 -3.77 5.10 -13.27
CA PHE A 7 -3.64 5.82 -12.01
C PHE A 7 -4.70 5.31 -11.04
N GLU A 8 -4.30 4.92 -9.84
CA GLU A 8 -5.19 4.46 -8.78
C GLU A 8 -5.22 5.47 -7.67
N VAL A 9 -6.43 5.90 -7.30
CA VAL A 9 -6.67 6.71 -6.11
C VAL A 9 -6.93 5.76 -4.95
N GLN A 10 -6.06 5.81 -3.95
CA GLN A 10 -6.11 4.94 -2.78
C GLN A 10 -6.35 5.75 -1.50
N THR A 11 -7.26 5.28 -0.66
CA THR A 11 -7.56 5.87 0.67
C THR A 11 -7.06 4.95 1.78
N LEU A 12 -6.69 5.55 2.91
CA LEU A 12 -6.32 4.80 4.11
C LEU A 12 -7.54 4.65 5.03
N LYS A 13 -8.03 3.41 5.16
CA LYS A 13 -9.18 3.06 6.01
C LYS A 13 -8.79 1.91 6.95
N ASP A 14 -9.00 2.11 8.25
CA ASP A 14 -8.67 1.10 9.29
C ASP A 14 -7.23 0.55 9.20
N GLY A 15 -6.27 1.41 8.82
CA GLY A 15 -4.86 1.06 8.66
C GLY A 15 -4.56 0.25 7.38
N ARG A 16 -5.48 0.22 6.42
CA ARG A 16 -5.32 -0.48 5.14
C ARG A 16 -5.57 0.48 3.97
N TRP A 17 -4.71 0.39 2.96
CA TRP A 17 -4.90 1.09 1.70
C TRP A 17 -5.97 0.39 0.88
N MET A 18 -6.97 1.14 0.44
CA MET A 18 -8.09 0.67 -0.37
C MET A 18 -8.12 1.47 -1.67
N ILE A 19 -8.36 0.81 -2.80
CA ILE A 19 -8.53 1.49 -4.08
C ILE A 19 -9.97 2.00 -4.14
N GLU A 20 -10.15 3.31 -4.25
CA GLU A 20 -11.47 3.92 -4.45
C GLU A 20 -11.80 4.03 -5.95
N GLN A 21 -10.82 4.48 -6.75
CA GLN A 21 -11.03 4.76 -8.16
C GLN A 21 -9.78 4.52 -8.99
N ARG A 22 -9.98 4.20 -10.27
CA ARG A 22 -8.94 4.18 -11.29
C ARG A 22 -9.21 5.24 -12.36
N CYS A 23 -8.20 6.06 -12.62
CA CYS A 23 -8.23 7.14 -13.60
C CYS A 23 -7.24 6.83 -14.74
N ARG A 24 -7.47 7.46 -15.89
CA ARG A 24 -6.59 7.32 -17.06
C ARG A 24 -5.46 8.34 -17.09
N ASN A 25 -5.65 9.44 -16.37
CA ASN A 25 -4.74 10.58 -16.32
C ASN A 25 -4.35 10.89 -14.86
N GLU A 26 -3.18 11.48 -14.69
CA GLU A 26 -2.66 11.86 -13.38
C GLU A 26 -3.45 13.01 -12.77
N GLU A 27 -3.77 14.01 -13.59
CA GLU A 27 -4.43 15.25 -13.16
C GLU A 27 -5.83 14.96 -12.62
N GLU A 28 -6.56 14.07 -13.29
CA GLU A 28 -7.88 13.58 -12.84
C GLU A 28 -7.73 12.82 -11.51
N ALA A 29 -6.77 11.91 -11.40
CA ALA A 29 -6.55 11.13 -10.18
C ALA A 29 -6.17 12.01 -8.98
N VAL A 30 -5.37 13.05 -9.20
CA VAL A 30 -4.97 14.00 -8.17
C VAL A 30 -6.15 14.86 -7.74
N ALA A 31 -6.99 15.34 -8.68
CA ALA A 31 -8.20 16.08 -8.36
C ALA A 31 -9.16 15.26 -7.48
N GLU A 32 -9.42 14.01 -7.86
CA GLU A 32 -10.26 13.09 -7.07
C GLU A 32 -9.65 12.80 -5.69
N ALA A 33 -8.33 12.65 -5.61
CA ALA A 33 -7.65 12.46 -4.32
C ALA A 33 -7.85 13.68 -3.40
N TRP A 34 -7.80 14.90 -3.94
CA TRP A 34 -8.11 16.12 -3.18
C TRP A 34 -9.55 16.12 -2.69
N ASP A 35 -10.53 15.88 -3.56
CA ASP A 35 -11.94 15.86 -3.20
C ASP A 35 -12.24 14.82 -2.09
N LEU A 36 -11.65 13.62 -2.21
CA LEU A 36 -11.75 12.58 -1.19
C LEU A 36 -11.11 13.01 0.14
N PHE A 37 -9.96 13.68 0.12
CA PHE A 37 -9.30 14.14 1.34
C PHE A 37 -10.08 15.27 2.02
N ASP A 38 -10.61 16.21 1.23
CA ASP A 38 -11.40 17.34 1.72
C ASP A 38 -12.75 16.91 2.30
N SER A 39 -13.28 15.76 1.86
CA SER A 39 -14.46 15.14 2.47
C SER A 39 -14.27 14.77 3.96
N ARG A 40 -13.02 14.72 4.46
CA ARG A 40 -12.64 14.34 5.84
C ARG A 40 -13.11 12.95 6.29
N HIS A 41 -13.55 12.10 5.36
CA HIS A 41 -13.94 10.72 5.65
C HIS A 41 -12.75 9.76 5.77
N PHE A 42 -11.59 10.15 5.23
CA PHE A 42 -10.42 9.29 5.12
C PHE A 42 -9.23 9.87 5.88
N GLN A 43 -8.40 8.98 6.42
CA GLN A 43 -7.24 9.36 7.22
C GLN A 43 -6.10 9.92 6.35
N SER A 44 -5.93 9.38 5.15
CA SER A 44 -4.89 9.77 4.20
C SER A 44 -5.31 9.28 2.82
N VAL A 45 -4.81 9.94 1.79
CA VAL A 45 -5.02 9.56 0.39
C VAL A 45 -3.70 9.55 -0.35
N LYS A 46 -3.60 8.72 -1.38
CA LYS A 46 -2.46 8.70 -2.31
C LYS A 46 -2.91 8.33 -3.71
N VAL A 47 -2.13 8.75 -4.69
CA VAL A 47 -2.28 8.34 -6.08
C VAL A 47 -1.09 7.48 -6.48
N VAL A 48 -1.37 6.31 -7.03
CA VAL A 48 -0.37 5.34 -7.49
C VAL A 48 -0.50 5.20 -8.99
N ARG A 49 0.60 5.38 -9.72
CA ARG A 49 0.71 5.08 -11.13
C ARG A 49 1.22 3.65 -11.30
N GLU A 50 0.49 2.83 -12.04
CA GLU A 50 0.96 1.54 -12.53
C GLU A 50 1.41 1.68 -13.99
N ALA A 51 2.66 1.28 -14.27
CA ALA A 51 3.23 1.32 -15.61
C ALA A 51 4.05 0.07 -15.90
N PHE A 52 3.97 -0.44 -17.13
CA PHE A 52 4.79 -1.57 -17.55
C PHE A 52 6.22 -1.12 -17.86
N ASP A 53 7.19 -1.60 -17.09
CA ASP A 53 8.61 -1.42 -17.36
C ASP A 53 9.06 -2.42 -18.43
N GLN A 54 9.31 -1.94 -19.64
CA GLN A 54 9.73 -2.76 -20.77
C GLN A 54 11.14 -3.38 -20.60
N ALA A 55 12.01 -2.75 -19.82
CA ALA A 55 13.36 -3.23 -19.57
C ALA A 55 13.33 -4.38 -18.56
N ALA A 56 12.57 -4.20 -17.48
CA ALA A 56 12.41 -5.22 -16.44
C ALA A 56 11.34 -6.28 -16.76
N LYS A 57 10.56 -6.08 -17.84
CA LYS A 57 9.42 -6.93 -18.25
C LYS A 57 8.40 -7.17 -17.12
N LEU A 58 8.14 -6.14 -16.31
CA LEU A 58 7.23 -6.21 -15.16
C LEU A 58 6.45 -4.91 -14.96
N TYR A 59 5.28 -4.98 -14.34
CA TYR A 59 4.54 -3.80 -13.92
C TYR A 59 5.16 -3.21 -12.65
N ARG A 60 5.36 -1.90 -12.65
CA ARG A 60 5.83 -1.13 -11.50
C ARG A 60 4.75 -0.15 -11.06
N GLU A 61 4.54 -0.12 -9.76
CA GLU A 61 3.72 0.88 -9.10
C GLU A 61 4.63 2.01 -8.61
N THR A 62 4.21 3.26 -8.78
CA THR A 62 4.92 4.43 -8.28
C THR A 62 3.93 5.41 -7.69
N THR A 63 4.12 5.79 -6.43
CA THR A 63 3.26 6.82 -5.81
C THR A 63 3.66 8.18 -6.39
N VAL A 64 2.72 8.87 -7.03
CA VAL A 64 2.94 10.17 -7.67
C VAL A 64 2.43 11.33 -6.80
N PHE A 65 1.46 11.06 -5.92
CA PHE A 65 0.88 12.05 -5.02
C PHE A 65 0.47 11.38 -3.70
N SER A 66 0.57 12.11 -2.59
CA SER A 66 0.06 11.68 -1.30
C SER A 66 -0.26 12.87 -0.40
N LEU A 67 -1.32 12.72 0.41
CA LEU A 67 -1.67 13.68 1.46
C LEU A 67 -1.58 12.98 2.82
N PRO A 68 -0.80 13.54 3.76
CA PRO A 68 -0.57 12.92 5.05
C PRO A 68 -1.84 12.98 5.92
N ASN A 69 -1.95 12.00 6.81
CA ASN A 69 -2.78 12.18 8.00
C ASN A 69 -2.19 13.35 8.80
N GLY A 70 -3.02 14.22 9.38
CA GLY A 70 -2.59 15.43 10.12
C GLY A 70 -1.65 15.19 11.32
N ASN A 71 -1.15 13.97 11.50
CA ASN A 71 -0.10 13.61 12.43
C ASN A 71 1.20 13.25 11.68
N GLY A 72 1.87 14.29 11.14
CA GLY A 72 3.32 14.47 11.21
C GLY A 72 4.29 13.42 10.69
N ASP A 73 3.90 12.36 9.95
CA ASP A 73 4.86 11.44 9.35
C ASP A 73 5.02 11.71 7.85
N ALA A 74 6.20 12.23 7.52
CA ALA A 74 6.61 12.67 6.22
C ALA A 74 6.53 11.54 5.18
N ALA A 75 5.61 11.65 4.23
CA ALA A 75 5.69 10.92 2.97
C ALA A 75 6.69 11.64 2.04
N GLY A 76 7.97 11.65 2.42
CA GLY A 76 9.04 11.75 1.43
C GLY A 76 8.94 10.58 0.44
N PRO A 77 9.63 10.63 -0.71
CA PRO A 77 9.50 9.63 -1.77
C PRO A 77 9.89 8.25 -1.21
N MET A 78 8.90 7.45 -0.83
CA MET A 78 9.12 6.06 -0.43
C MET A 78 9.50 5.30 -1.69
N VAL A 79 10.80 5.11 -1.81
CA VAL A 79 11.51 4.29 -2.77
C VAL A 79 10.84 2.93 -2.95
N ASN A 80 10.64 2.57 -4.22
CA ASN A 80 10.27 1.25 -4.77
C ASN A 80 10.41 0.08 -3.78
N GLU A 81 9.28 -0.39 -3.23
CA GLU A 81 9.14 -1.80 -2.86
C GLU A 81 8.42 -2.54 -3.99
N PRO A 82 8.95 -3.67 -4.48
CA PRO A 82 8.30 -4.45 -5.52
C PRO A 82 7.10 -5.18 -4.92
N ILE A 83 5.92 -4.56 -4.94
CA ILE A 83 4.68 -5.23 -4.59
C ILE A 83 4.32 -6.16 -5.74
N LYS A 84 4.63 -7.44 -5.54
CA LYS A 84 4.15 -8.56 -6.35
C LYS A 84 2.65 -8.41 -6.57
N SER A 85 2.26 -8.35 -7.83
CA SER A 85 0.91 -8.58 -8.30
C SER A 85 0.29 -9.79 -7.59
N ALA A 86 -0.82 -9.57 -6.89
CA ALA A 86 -1.72 -10.63 -6.47
C ALA A 86 -3.13 -10.07 -6.32
N SER A 87 -3.87 -10.12 -7.41
CA SER A 87 -5.31 -10.26 -7.40
C SER A 87 -5.73 -11.40 -6.46
N ALA A 88 -6.43 -11.08 -5.35
CA ALA A 88 -7.53 -11.83 -4.73
C ALA A 88 -7.70 -11.47 -3.23
N PRO A 89 -8.93 -11.41 -2.71
CA PRO A 89 -9.18 -11.07 -1.31
C PRO A 89 -8.91 -12.29 -0.43
N LYS A 90 -8.02 -12.17 0.56
CA LYS A 90 -7.91 -13.14 1.65
C LYS A 90 -8.21 -12.47 2.98
N LYS A 91 -9.41 -12.74 3.48
CA LYS A 91 -9.76 -12.68 4.90
C LYS A 91 -8.74 -13.48 5.71
N MET A 92 -8.13 -12.90 6.73
CA MET A 92 -7.89 -13.58 8.02
C MET A 92 -7.33 -12.62 9.08
N VAL A 93 -8.23 -12.25 9.99
CA VAL A 93 -8.13 -12.33 11.45
C VAL A 93 -6.78 -12.00 12.12
N LYS A 94 -6.85 -10.94 12.94
CA LYS A 94 -5.95 -10.53 14.03
C LYS A 94 -5.44 -11.70 14.88
N SER A 95 -4.19 -11.63 15.34
CA SER A 95 -3.83 -11.98 16.72
C SER A 95 -2.47 -11.38 17.10
N LYS A 96 -2.49 -10.60 18.19
CA LYS A 96 -1.34 -10.11 18.96
C LYS A 96 -0.66 -11.29 19.69
N ALA A 97 0.66 -11.28 19.86
CA ALA A 97 1.33 -11.58 21.14
C ALA A 97 2.86 -11.48 21.03
N ALA A 98 3.43 -10.97 22.10
CA ALA A 98 4.83 -10.60 22.30
C ALA A 98 5.76 -11.81 22.59
N LYS A 99 7.01 -11.70 22.08
CA LYS A 99 8.36 -11.97 22.66
C LYS A 99 8.58 -12.96 23.86
N PRO A 100 9.82 -13.45 24.07
CA PRO A 100 10.24 -14.85 23.99
C PRO A 100 10.71 -15.45 25.33
N ARG A 101 10.80 -16.78 25.51
CA ARG A 101 11.59 -17.39 26.61
C ARG A 101 12.23 -18.74 26.25
N LYS A 102 13.54 -18.84 26.52
CA LYS A 102 14.38 -20.05 26.45
C LYS A 102 13.99 -21.09 27.51
N ARG A 103 13.98 -22.39 27.18
CA ARG A 103 14.17 -23.54 28.09
C ARG A 103 14.88 -24.66 27.29
N SER A 104 16.20 -24.77 27.43
CA SER A 104 16.95 -25.79 28.21
C SER A 104 16.75 -27.23 27.70
N LEU A 105 17.78 -27.77 27.05
CA LEU A 105 17.88 -29.10 26.42
C LEU A 105 18.54 -30.11 27.39
N LEU A 106 18.09 -30.11 28.65
CA LEU A 106 18.60 -31.00 29.71
C LEU A 106 17.55 -31.97 30.24
N ASP A 107 16.46 -32.18 29.49
CA ASP A 107 15.32 -33.02 29.89
C ASP A 107 15.17 -34.27 29.00
N PHE A 108 16.27 -34.79 28.45
CA PHE A 108 16.21 -35.88 27.45
C PHE A 108 17.01 -37.15 27.77
N PHE A 109 17.65 -37.26 28.93
CA PHE A 109 18.30 -38.51 29.35
C PHE A 109 17.94 -38.84 30.80
N ARG A 110 16.74 -39.40 30.98
CA ARG A 110 16.39 -40.20 32.14
C ARG A 110 15.35 -41.24 31.72
N GLU A 111 15.83 -42.34 31.16
CA GLU A 111 15.38 -43.70 31.48
C GLU A 111 16.42 -44.71 30.98
#